data_AF-A0AAD7GE74-F1
#
_entry.id   AF-A0AAD7GE74-F1
#
_cell.length_a   1.000
_cell.length_b   1.000
_cell.length_c   1.000
_cell.angle_alpha   90.00
_cell.angle_beta   90.00
_cell.angle_gamma   90.00
#
_symmetry.space_group_name_H-M   'P 1'
#
loop_
_entity.id
_entity.type
_entity.pdbx_description
1 polymer ?
#
loop_
_entity_poly.entity_id
_entity_poly.type
_entity_poly.pdbx_seq_one_letter_code
_entity_poly.pdbx_strand_id
1 'polypeptide(L)'
;MVLQPKSATKKKHQLYTVNIILTLLSHLDVDNPLDASAGSCLTTGYYSCAWMGKLTVKTLTSFDPDLHVKPSDVRRETDPKGLAMPVLALPSTKSSWSSEDIF
;
A
#
# COMPACT_ATOMS: atom_id res chain seq x y z
N MET A 1 -13.50 -35.39 -8.37
CA MET A 1 -13.70 -35.90 -7.00
C MET A 1 -13.10 -34.88 -6.05
N VAL A 2 -13.91 -34.07 -5.35
CA VAL A 2 -13.43 -32.91 -4.58
C VAL A 2 -13.22 -33.31 -3.11
N LEU A 3 -11.97 -33.27 -2.66
CA LEU A 3 -11.53 -33.58 -1.30
C LEU A 3 -11.52 -32.31 -0.42
N GLN A 4 -12.68 -31.70 -0.18
CA GLN A 4 -12.81 -30.73 0.90
C GLN A 4 -13.65 -31.32 2.04
N PRO A 5 -13.07 -31.49 3.25
CA PRO A 5 -13.84 -31.96 4.39
C PRO A 5 -14.90 -30.90 4.76
N LYS A 6 -16.15 -31.35 4.98
CA LYS A 6 -17.31 -30.51 5.31
C LYS A 6 -17.15 -29.64 6.57
N SER A 7 -16.10 -29.91 7.37
CA SER A 7 -15.79 -29.24 8.64
C SER A 7 -14.74 -28.11 8.51
N ALA A 8 -14.09 -27.95 7.36
CA ALA A 8 -13.04 -26.95 7.19
C ALA A 8 -13.62 -25.57 6.82
N THR A 9 -14.37 -24.95 7.74
CA THR A 9 -14.71 -23.53 7.63
C THR A 9 -13.50 -22.71 8.08
N LYS A 10 -12.85 -21.99 7.15
CA LYS A 10 -11.76 -21.06 7.51
C LYS A 10 -12.30 -20.01 8.49
N LYS A 11 -11.56 -19.71 9.56
CA LYS A 11 -11.89 -18.58 10.45
C LYS A 11 -11.98 -17.30 9.61
N LYS A 12 -13.02 -16.50 9.83
CA LYS A 12 -13.15 -15.20 9.14
C LYS A 12 -11.94 -14.33 9.50
N HIS A 13 -11.31 -13.76 8.48
CA HIS A 13 -10.23 -12.81 8.69
C HIS A 13 -10.81 -11.55 9.36
N GLN A 14 -10.15 -11.06 10.41
CA GLN A 14 -10.55 -9.79 11.01
C GLN A 14 -10.21 -8.64 10.05
N LEU A 15 -11.08 -7.64 9.99
CA LEU A 15 -10.86 -6.45 9.18
C LEU A 15 -9.90 -5.51 9.90
N TYR A 16 -9.03 -4.86 9.14
CA TYR A 16 -8.21 -3.77 9.66
C TYR A 16 -9.08 -2.52 9.81
N THR A 17 -9.20 -2.04 11.04
CA THR A 17 -9.92 -0.80 11.38
C THR A 17 -8.93 0.36 11.47
N VAL A 18 -9.39 1.59 11.21
CA VAL A 18 -8.60 2.83 11.38
C VAL A 18 -7.89 2.88 12.75
N ASN A 19 -8.55 2.46 13.84
CA ASN A 19 -7.94 2.44 15.18
C ASN A 19 -6.71 1.52 15.27
N ILE A 20 -6.73 0.38 14.57
CA ILE A 20 -5.59 -0.55 14.53
C ILE A 20 -4.42 0.11 13.81
N ILE A 21 -4.71 0.81 12.71
CA ILE A 21 -3.72 1.54 11.92
C ILE A 21 -3.10 2.68 12.73
N LEU A 22 -3.92 3.49 13.40
CA LEU A 22 -3.44 4.58 14.26
C LEU A 22 -2.57 4.05 15.41
N THR A 23 -2.96 2.93 16.02
CA THR A 23 -2.17 2.29 17.07
C THR A 23 -0.82 1.83 16.53
N LEU A 24 -0.80 1.17 15.36
CA LEU A 24 0.46 0.79 14.70
C LEU A 24 1.33 2.01 14.43
N LEU A 25 0.79 3.04 13.75
CA LEU A 25 1.53 4.26 13.41
C LEU A 25 2.11 4.96 14.64
N SER A 26 1.45 4.89 15.80
CA SER A 26 1.97 5.48 17.05
C SER A 26 3.24 4.80 17.58
N HIS A 27 3.54 3.58 17.13
CA HIS A 27 4.74 2.84 17.50
C HIS A 27 5.87 2.96 16.46
N LEU A 28 5.62 3.58 15.30
CA LEU A 28 6.62 3.76 14.26
C LEU A 28 7.35 5.10 14.46
N ASP A 29 8.67 5.09 14.33
CA ASP A 29 9.50 6.29 14.36
C ASP A 29 9.58 6.93 12.97
N VAL A 30 9.21 8.21 12.86
CA VAL A 30 9.21 8.92 11.58
C VAL A 30 10.64 9.30 11.16
N ASP A 31 11.57 9.39 12.11
CA ASP A 31 12.98 9.71 11.82
C ASP A 31 13.74 8.49 11.27
N ASN A 32 13.25 7.28 11.52
CA ASN A 32 13.78 6.06 10.94
C ASN A 32 13.19 5.84 9.52
N PRO A 33 14.00 5.85 8.45
CA PRO A 33 13.50 5.72 7.07
C PRO A 33 12.77 4.38 6.83
N LEU A 34 13.12 3.32 7.56
CA LEU A 34 12.43 2.05 7.45
C LEU A 34 11.00 2.13 8.01
N ASP A 35 10.84 2.75 9.18
CA ASP A 35 9.54 2.88 9.82
C ASP A 35 8.68 3.91 9.08
N ALA A 36 9.26 5.03 8.63
CA ALA A 36 8.57 6.00 7.78
C ALA A 36 8.05 5.38 6.46
N SER A 37 8.84 4.51 5.82
CA SER A 37 8.41 3.81 4.60
C SER A 37 7.35 2.74 4.87
N ALA A 38 7.45 2.00 5.98
CA ALA A 38 6.43 1.04 6.38
C ALA A 38 5.09 1.72 6.71
N GLY A 39 5.13 2.83 7.44
CA GLY A 39 3.96 3.63 7.79
C GLY A 39 3.27 4.21 6.56
N SER A 40 4.02 4.79 5.63
CA SER A 40 3.47 5.34 4.38
C SER A 40 2.86 4.25 3.49
N CYS A 41 3.49 3.08 3.35
CA CYS A 41 2.90 1.95 2.61
C CYS A 41 1.58 1.48 3.24
N LEU A 42 1.52 1.43 4.57
CA LEU A 42 0.33 1.00 5.31
C LEU A 42 -0.83 1.98 5.16
N THR A 43 -0.58 3.28 5.29
CA THR A 43 -1.61 4.30 5.08
C THR A 43 -2.09 4.33 3.64
N THR A 44 -1.17 4.31 2.68
CA THR A 44 -1.51 4.35 1.26
C THR A 44 -2.30 3.11 0.88
N GLY A 45 -1.84 1.90 1.22
CA GLY A 45 -2.56 0.66 0.89
C GLY A 45 -3.95 0.59 1.52
N TYR A 46 -4.14 1.18 2.71
CA TYR A 46 -5.45 1.22 3.35
C TYR A 46 -6.43 2.17 2.64
N TYR A 47 -6.03 3.41 2.38
CA TYR A 47 -6.93 4.42 1.82
C TYR A 47 -7.22 4.22 0.34
N SER A 48 -6.23 3.78 -0.43
CA SER A 48 -6.39 3.59 -1.87
C SER A 48 -6.82 2.17 -2.26
N CYS A 49 -6.99 1.29 -1.27
CA CYS A 49 -7.19 -0.15 -1.48
C CYS A 49 -6.08 -0.80 -2.34
N ALA A 50 -4.90 -0.17 -2.44
CA ALA A 50 -3.80 -0.67 -3.23
C ALA A 50 -3.21 -1.95 -2.66
N TRP A 51 -2.72 -2.82 -3.55
CA TRP A 51 -2.07 -4.06 -3.14
C TRP A 51 -0.72 -3.75 -2.53
N MET A 52 -0.57 -4.04 -1.24
CA MET A 52 0.64 -3.75 -0.44
C MET A 52 1.93 -4.25 -1.09
N GLY A 53 1.90 -5.39 -1.79
CA GLY A 53 3.05 -5.93 -2.52
C GLY A 53 3.54 -5.09 -3.70
N LYS A 54 2.82 -4.03 -4.10
CA LYS A 54 3.26 -3.03 -5.08
C LYS A 54 3.89 -1.80 -4.43
N LEU A 55 3.60 -1.55 -3.16
CA LEU A 55 4.13 -0.42 -2.40
C LEU A 55 5.40 -0.83 -1.64
N THR A 56 5.50 -2.10 -1.23
CA THR A 56 6.62 -2.61 -0.44
C THR A 56 7.63 -3.36 -1.29
N VAL A 57 8.91 -3.22 -0.94
CA VAL A 57 10.02 -4.00 -1.51
C VAL A 57 10.31 -5.21 -0.62
N LYS A 58 10.76 -6.33 -1.19
CA LYS A 58 11.03 -7.57 -0.44
C LYS A 58 12.22 -7.46 0.52
N THR A 59 13.25 -6.72 0.13
CA THR A 59 14.47 -6.50 0.92
C THR A 59 14.94 -5.05 0.78
N LEU A 60 15.71 -4.56 1.75
CA LEU A 60 16.31 -3.22 1.73
C LEU A 60 17.21 -2.97 0.50
N THR A 61 17.76 -4.04 -0.10
CA THR A 61 18.70 -3.96 -1.22
C THR A 61 18.06 -4.20 -2.58
N SER A 62 16.78 -4.58 -2.65
CA SER A 62 16.09 -4.87 -3.92
C SER A 62 15.32 -3.67 -4.47
N PHE A 63 15.59 -2.47 -3.94
CA PHE A 63 15.01 -1.25 -4.45
C PHE A 63 15.56 -0.94 -5.84
N ASP A 64 14.65 -0.95 -6.81
CA ASP A 64 14.87 -0.55 -8.20
C ASP A 64 13.97 0.64 -8.52
N PRO A 65 14.53 1.82 -8.85
CA PRO A 65 13.76 3.02 -9.16
C PRO A 65 12.85 2.87 -10.39
N ASP A 66 13.11 1.95 -11.32
CA ASP A 66 12.27 1.79 -12.51
C ASP A 66 11.06 0.88 -12.24
N LEU A 67 11.09 0.12 -11.15
CA LEU A 67 10.06 -0.85 -10.79
C LEU A 67 9.31 -0.49 -9.52
N HIS A 68 9.88 0.36 -8.66
CA HIS A 68 9.31 0.72 -7.37
C HIS A 68 9.04 2.21 -7.26
N VAL A 69 8.02 2.50 -6.46
CA VAL A 69 7.57 3.84 -6.14
C VAL A 69 8.65 4.61 -5.38
N LYS A 70 8.90 5.83 -5.82
CA LYS A 70 9.76 6.83 -5.18
C LYS A 70 8.95 7.98 -4.60
N PRO A 71 9.52 8.75 -3.66
CA PRO A 71 8.92 10.00 -3.21
C PRO A 71 8.61 10.99 -4.34
N SER A 72 9.38 10.95 -5.44
CA SER A 72 9.14 11.75 -6.65
C SER A 72 7.86 11.40 -7.39
N ASP A 73 7.32 10.20 -7.17
CA ASP A 73 6.17 9.68 -7.90
C ASP A 73 4.85 10.05 -7.18
N VAL A 74 4.96 10.73 -6.03
CA VAL A 74 3.83 11.33 -5.31
C VAL A 74 3.58 12.73 -5.88
N ARG A 75 2.39 12.94 -6.44
CA ARG A 75 1.90 14.25 -6.88
C ARG A 75 0.67 14.67 -6.08
N ARG A 76 0.37 15.96 -6.05
CA ARG A 76 -0.89 16.47 -5.49
C ARG A 76 -1.82 16.82 -6.62
N GLU A 77 -2.99 16.20 -6.64
CA GLU A 77 -4.03 16.49 -7.62
C GLU A 77 -5.25 17.05 -6.90
N THR A 78 -6.00 17.91 -7.57
CA THR A 78 -7.22 18.49 -7.02
C THR A 78 -8.41 17.80 -7.67
N ASP A 79 -9.22 17.10 -6.87
CA ASP A 79 -10.49 16.54 -7.33
C ASP A 79 -11.37 17.67 -7.90
N PRO A 80 -12.23 17.43 -8.91
CA PRO A 80 -13.30 18.34 -9.33
C PRO A 80 -14.05 19.10 -8.22
N LYS A 81 -14.07 18.60 -6.98
CA LYS A 81 -14.65 19.26 -5.80
C LYS A 81 -13.71 20.22 -5.05
N GLY A 82 -12.50 20.46 -5.55
CA GLY A 82 -11.50 21.34 -4.93
C GLY A 82 -10.69 20.70 -3.80
N LEU A 83 -10.77 19.37 -3.60
CA LEU A 83 -10.04 18.66 -2.55
C LEU A 83 -8.68 18.22 -3.07
N ALA A 84 -7.61 18.63 -2.40
CA ALA A 84 -6.26 18.18 -2.70
C ALA A 84 -6.05 16.75 -2.17
N MET A 85 -5.76 15.82 -3.07
CA MET A 85 -5.47 14.42 -2.74
C MET A 85 -4.07 14.03 -3.25
N PRO A 86 -3.32 13.24 -2.47
CA PRO A 86 -2.06 12.69 -2.93
C PRO A 86 -2.35 11.59 -3.96
N VAL A 87 -1.78 11.73 -5.15
CA VAL A 87 -1.83 10.70 -6.20
C VAL A 87 -0.45 10.08 -6.31
N LEU A 88 -0.41 8.75 -6.30
CA LEU A 88 0.82 7.98 -6.41
C LEU A 88 0.88 7.32 -7.79
N ALA A 89 1.87 7.69 -8.58
CA ALA A 89 2.12 7.04 -9.87
C ALA A 89 2.91 5.74 -9.65
N LEU A 90 2.27 4.59 -9.91
CA LEU A 90 2.97 3.32 -9.99
C LEU A 90 3.74 3.22 -11.31
N PRO A 91 5.03 2.84 -11.30
CA PRO A 91 5.79 2.67 -12.54
C PRO A 91 5.34 1.45 -13.35
N SER A 92 4.86 0.38 -12.71
CA SER A 92 4.30 -0.79 -13.42
C SER A 92 3.30 -1.60 -12.59
N THR A 93 2.27 -2.12 -13.24
CA THR A 93 1.34 -3.10 -12.67
C THR A 93 1.45 -4.45 -13.38
N LYS A 94 0.83 -5.49 -12.81
CA LYS A 94 0.82 -6.81 -13.46
C LYS A 94 0.00 -6.77 -14.78
N SER A 95 -0.94 -5.84 -14.86
CA SER A 95 -1.86 -5.62 -15.98
C SER A 95 -1.37 -4.58 -16.99
N SER A 96 -0.54 -3.61 -16.57
CA SER A 96 0.04 -2.61 -17.48
C SER A 96 1.52 -2.39 -17.20
N TRP A 97 2.31 -2.38 -18.27
CA TRP A 97 3.68 -1.86 -18.26
C TRP A 97 3.73 -0.33 -18.30
N SER A 98 2.58 0.32 -18.50
CA SER A 98 2.40 1.77 -18.42
C SER A 98 2.05 2.18 -17.00
N SER A 99 2.49 3.37 -16.60
CA SER A 99 2.24 3.93 -15.26
C SER A 99 0.75 3.97 -14.93
N GLU A 100 0.40 3.62 -13.70
CA GLU A 100 -0.98 3.61 -13.20
C GLU A 100 -1.08 4.48 -11.95
N ASP A 101 -2.11 5.30 -11.85
CA ASP A 101 -2.27 6.23 -10.73
C ASP A 101 -3.13 5.60 -9.62
N ILE A 102 -2.68 5.76 -8.39
CA ILE A 102 -3.40 5.42 -7.17
C ILE A 102 -3.84 6.72 -6.50
N PHE A 103 -5.14 6.84 -6.18
CA PHE A 103 -5.76 7.99 -5.52
C PHE A 103 -6.01 7.75 -4.04
#